data_AF-A0A7S2MPJ0-F1
#
_entry.id   AF-A0A7S2MPJ0-F1
#
_cell.length_a   1.000
_cell.length_b   1.000
_cell.length_c   1.000
_cell.angle_alpha   90.00
_cell.angle_beta   90.00
_cell.angle_gamma   90.00
#
_symmetry.space_group_name_H-M   'P 1'
#
loop_
_entity.id
_entity.type
_entity.pdbx_description
1 polymer ?
#
loop_
_entity_poly.entity_id
_entity_poly.type
_entity_poly.pdbx_seq_one_letter_code
_entity_poly.pdbx_strand_id
1 'polypeptide(L)'
;MPLFCRSWLGVSVPDGAHGKRLPPSPASISTEGSASTTASSSSGPGLGSGSSRLSRCRALARAADDAVRKGRNNASDGTETTDSHTDDLTWVPGDTTEVPRKISAAIGAGRMVSRTISRVERLEEDDDSASDSEECCCHRVQCLFDYGWRDFAEAEAKQICDQLAEGHTEFSMQLRGHEYRFDFSRPGEASQTNKKSGKRRKLRILDRDSPAADEENSPGSSGPAPEAAAQRELGPQSKRGGACQAAIGKYLEGNKHAQSCFDFFEKQEAKLCGEWAVFYHSYSFAALIYEVHAAVASVLFRFRSQYASLPRILVHEFHEIPDAATLVQQFNDKFAENKRDHNPGFRKVGISAMTSLASTGPEACVARVFVQGYSCKDLSFRTVLENVLEACYVPKANVNRLASRVIKLSEKHGLDVSQFGGKPCKSQKAGHLMQIFIKRSLVDQLVYAAEPYGPVDDARMPVSRLVDSDESCLRGQVRIVANPKYFMQANAVRMFVASADPTFHKNRSMFQRELCDAIKELAEPSLRERAATGIYGGTLPSWWTAEDQRNHV
;
A
#
# COMPACT_ATOMS: atom_id res chain seq x y z
N MET A 1 31.53 11.19 30.89
CA MET A 1 32.58 10.16 30.82
C MET A 1 32.43 9.37 29.53
N PRO A 2 33.53 8.99 28.85
CA PRO A 2 33.61 9.21 27.40
C PRO A 2 34.00 7.97 26.56
N LEU A 3 33.99 8.19 25.24
CA LEU A 3 34.82 7.58 24.17
C LEU A 3 34.26 6.42 23.29
N PHE A 4 34.72 6.50 22.03
CA PHE A 4 34.79 5.53 20.91
C PHE A 4 33.55 5.37 19.99
N CYS A 5 33.63 5.39 18.66
CA CYS A 5 34.74 5.63 17.72
C CYS A 5 34.21 5.92 16.30
N ARG A 6 35.03 6.61 15.50
CA ARG A 6 34.88 6.88 14.06
C ARG A 6 35.49 5.78 13.17
N SER A 7 35.01 5.79 11.92
CA SER A 7 35.68 5.54 10.62
C SER A 7 36.16 4.15 10.21
N TRP A 8 35.74 3.76 8.99
CA TRP A 8 36.42 2.81 8.11
C TRP A 8 36.54 3.42 6.71
N LEU A 9 37.79 3.59 6.24
CA LEU A 9 38.24 3.69 4.86
C LEU A 9 39.69 3.20 4.87
N GLY A 10 40.07 2.25 4.02
CA GLY A 10 41.48 1.86 3.89
C GLY A 10 41.75 0.57 3.11
N VAL A 11 42.20 0.76 1.88
CA VAL A 11 42.77 -0.15 0.87
C VAL A 11 43.98 -0.99 1.37
N SER A 12 44.15 -2.16 0.73
CA SER A 12 45.28 -3.13 0.53
C SER A 12 46.73 -2.62 0.74
N VAL A 13 47.80 -3.39 1.05
CA VAL A 13 48.37 -4.67 0.52
C VAL A 13 49.35 -5.33 1.58
N PRO A 14 50.26 -6.33 1.33
CA PRO A 14 50.23 -7.67 1.94
C PRO A 14 51.50 -8.06 2.76
N ASP A 15 51.59 -9.38 3.04
CA ASP A 15 52.73 -10.21 3.49
C ASP A 15 52.86 -10.55 4.98
N GLY A 16 53.12 -11.83 5.23
CA GLY A 16 53.80 -12.28 6.46
C GLY A 16 53.22 -13.53 7.11
N ALA A 17 53.71 -14.69 6.70
CA ALA A 17 53.42 -16.01 7.26
C ALA A 17 53.73 -16.13 8.77
N HIS A 18 52.95 -16.94 9.49
CA HIS A 18 53.46 -17.98 10.41
C HIS A 18 52.30 -18.85 10.91
N GLY A 19 52.33 -20.13 10.52
CA GLY A 19 51.40 -21.13 11.02
C GLY A 19 51.68 -21.54 12.46
N LYS A 20 50.66 -22.10 13.12
CA LYS A 20 50.80 -23.10 14.19
C LYS A 20 49.51 -23.90 14.33
N ARG A 21 49.73 -25.18 14.63
CA ARG A 21 48.84 -26.33 14.50
C ARG A 21 47.76 -26.41 15.58
N LEU A 22 46.61 -27.01 15.21
CA LEU A 22 45.64 -27.68 16.09
C LEU A 22 46.29 -28.91 16.77
N PRO A 23 45.77 -29.41 17.91
CA PRO A 23 44.80 -30.53 17.86
C PRO A 23 43.84 -30.58 19.10
N PRO A 24 43.13 -31.68 19.42
CA PRO A 24 41.88 -32.13 18.81
C PRO A 24 40.72 -32.31 19.82
N SER A 25 39.50 -32.51 19.31
CA SER A 25 38.34 -32.99 20.09
C SER A 25 38.43 -34.49 20.43
N PRO A 26 37.77 -34.92 21.53
CA PRO A 26 37.11 -36.22 21.63
C PRO A 26 35.59 -36.02 21.84
N ALA A 27 34.72 -36.61 21.02
CA ALA A 27 34.20 -37.98 21.07
C ALA A 27 32.92 -38.11 21.94
N SER A 28 31.83 -38.36 21.21
CA SER A 28 30.62 -39.14 21.48
C SER A 28 30.42 -39.79 22.86
N ILE A 29 29.21 -39.60 23.42
CA ILE A 29 28.54 -40.56 24.28
C ILE A 29 27.11 -40.76 23.76
N SER A 30 26.78 -42.03 23.49
CA SER A 30 25.44 -42.60 23.29
C SER A 30 25.09 -43.44 24.51
N THR A 31 23.82 -43.41 24.97
CA THR A 31 23.04 -44.50 25.63
C THR A 31 21.74 -43.87 26.16
N GLU A 32 20.56 -44.23 25.64
CA GLU A 32 19.68 -45.36 26.04
C GLU A 32 18.64 -45.02 27.12
N GLY A 33 17.43 -45.58 26.93
CA GLY A 33 16.38 -45.79 27.93
C GLY A 33 15.30 -44.70 27.96
N SER A 34 14.00 -44.97 28.02
CA SER A 34 13.21 -46.21 28.03
C SER A 34 11.75 -45.78 28.17
N ALA A 35 10.85 -46.60 27.62
CA ALA A 35 9.41 -46.42 27.58
C ALA A 35 8.72 -46.38 28.96
N SER A 36 7.51 -45.78 29.01
CA SER A 36 6.46 -46.16 29.98
C SER A 36 5.08 -45.64 29.54
N THR A 37 4.29 -46.56 29.03
CA THR A 37 2.83 -46.56 28.87
C THR A 37 2.12 -46.59 30.22
N THR A 38 1.03 -45.84 30.38
CA THR A 38 -0.17 -46.33 31.10
C THR A 38 -1.43 -45.65 30.60
N ALA A 39 -2.33 -46.47 30.08
CA ALA A 39 -3.73 -46.17 29.86
C ALA A 39 -4.51 -46.17 31.19
N SER A 40 -5.58 -45.40 31.27
CA SER A 40 -6.74 -45.79 32.07
C SER A 40 -8.03 -45.27 31.43
N SER A 41 -8.94 -46.21 31.27
CA SER A 41 -10.29 -46.13 30.74
C SER A 41 -11.30 -45.87 31.86
N SER A 42 -12.33 -45.08 31.60
CA SER A 42 -13.64 -45.26 32.27
C SER A 42 -14.79 -44.68 31.43
N SER A 43 -15.66 -45.58 30.98
CA SER A 43 -17.09 -45.44 30.63
C SER A 43 -17.85 -44.48 31.56
N GLY A 44 -18.66 -43.50 31.12
CA GLY A 44 -19.98 -43.57 30.43
C GLY A 44 -21.14 -43.42 31.46
N PRO A 45 -22.42 -43.09 31.13
CA PRO A 45 -23.02 -42.30 30.06
C PRO A 45 -23.92 -41.13 30.59
N GLY A 46 -24.45 -40.26 29.72
CA GLY A 46 -25.43 -39.24 30.15
C GLY A 46 -26.12 -38.52 28.99
N LEU A 47 -27.26 -39.04 28.56
CA LEU A 47 -28.24 -38.36 27.70
C LEU A 47 -28.92 -37.23 28.49
N GLY A 48 -28.98 -36.03 27.91
CA GLY A 48 -29.68 -34.88 28.48
C GLY A 48 -30.00 -33.83 27.42
N SER A 49 -31.28 -33.76 27.07
CA SER A 49 -31.91 -32.86 26.10
C SER A 49 -31.95 -31.39 26.54
N GLY A 50 -31.90 -30.48 25.56
CA GLY A 50 -32.84 -29.35 25.51
C GLY A 50 -32.42 -27.99 26.10
N SER A 51 -32.30 -27.02 25.19
CA SER A 51 -32.82 -25.64 25.32
C SER A 51 -32.38 -24.77 26.51
N SER A 52 -31.38 -23.89 26.30
CA SER A 52 -31.45 -22.45 26.65
C SER A 52 -30.10 -21.76 26.39
N ARG A 53 -29.93 -21.10 25.23
CA ARG A 53 -28.75 -20.25 24.94
C ARG A 53 -29.06 -18.76 24.76
N LEU A 54 -30.30 -18.33 24.98
CA LEU A 54 -30.71 -16.92 24.86
C LEU A 54 -30.76 -16.13 26.18
N SER A 55 -30.52 -16.77 27.32
CA SER A 55 -30.64 -16.12 28.65
C SER A 55 -29.31 -15.59 29.22
N ARG A 56 -28.16 -16.01 28.69
CA ARG A 56 -26.83 -15.63 29.22
C ARG A 56 -26.25 -14.33 28.65
N CYS A 57 -26.73 -13.86 27.50
CA CYS A 57 -26.21 -12.62 26.89
C CYS A 57 -26.76 -11.32 27.52
N ARG A 58 -27.84 -11.38 28.31
CA ARG A 58 -28.39 -10.20 29.02
C ARG A 58 -27.81 -9.97 30.43
N ALA A 59 -27.12 -10.96 31.00
CA ALA A 59 -26.53 -10.85 32.34
C ALA A 59 -25.13 -10.20 32.33
N LEU A 60 -24.36 -10.37 31.26
CA LEU A 60 -23.02 -9.76 31.13
C LEU A 60 -23.06 -8.27 30.78
N ALA A 61 -24.11 -7.80 30.09
CA ALA A 61 -24.26 -6.38 29.75
C ALA A 61 -24.63 -5.50 30.97
N ARG A 62 -25.26 -6.06 32.02
CA ARG A 62 -25.60 -5.31 33.24
C ARG A 62 -24.46 -5.26 34.27
N ALA A 63 -23.52 -6.20 34.23
CA ALA A 63 -22.35 -6.20 35.11
C ALA A 63 -21.31 -5.13 34.74
N ALA A 64 -21.27 -4.71 33.46
CA ALA A 64 -20.35 -3.68 32.99
C ALA A 64 -20.79 -2.24 33.38
N ASP A 65 -22.10 -1.97 33.45
CA ASP A 65 -22.63 -0.66 33.84
C ASP A 65 -22.54 -0.37 35.35
N ASP A 66 -22.62 -1.41 36.19
CA ASP A 66 -22.51 -1.26 37.65
C ASP A 66 -21.06 -1.02 38.15
N ALA A 67 -20.05 -1.42 37.35
CA ALA A 67 -18.64 -1.17 37.65
C ALA A 67 -18.23 0.29 37.41
N VAL A 68 -18.89 1.00 36.48
CA VAL A 68 -18.61 2.42 36.18
C VAL A 68 -19.27 3.35 37.21
N ARG A 69 -20.36 2.90 37.85
CA ARG A 69 -21.13 3.74 38.80
C ARG A 69 -20.58 3.72 40.24
N LYS A 70 -19.78 2.72 40.61
CA LYS A 70 -19.22 2.56 41.97
C LYS A 70 -17.87 3.27 42.21
N GLY A 71 -17.29 3.92 41.20
CA GLY A 71 -15.99 4.61 41.33
C GLY A 71 -16.04 6.09 41.76
N ARG A 72 -17.21 6.65 42.13
CA ARG A 72 -17.38 8.11 42.24
C ARG A 72 -17.54 8.70 43.65
N ASN A 73 -17.34 7.92 44.70
CA ASN A 73 -17.36 8.42 46.08
C ASN A 73 -16.10 7.96 46.83
N ASN A 74 -15.09 8.83 46.91
CA ASN A 74 -14.19 9.02 48.05
C ASN A 74 -12.97 9.85 47.62
N ALA A 75 -12.88 11.09 48.11
CA ALA A 75 -11.66 11.70 48.66
C ALA A 75 -11.85 13.22 48.75
N SER A 76 -12.11 13.68 49.97
CA SER A 76 -11.81 15.03 50.43
C SER A 76 -10.53 14.99 51.27
N ASP A 77 -9.81 16.11 51.20
CA ASP A 77 -8.78 16.61 52.13
C ASP A 77 -7.33 16.14 51.99
N GLY A 78 -6.42 17.12 51.85
CA GLY A 78 -4.98 16.93 52.09
C GLY A 78 -4.00 17.62 51.11
N THR A 79 -3.93 18.95 51.17
CA THR A 79 -2.73 19.83 51.07
C THR A 79 -1.52 19.49 50.18
N GLU A 80 -1.22 20.48 49.32
CA GLU A 80 0.08 21.08 48.95
C GLU A 80 1.04 20.47 47.91
N THR A 81 1.25 21.30 46.87
CA THR A 81 2.47 21.55 46.05
C THR A 81 2.91 20.52 45.01
N THR A 82 2.66 20.81 43.72
CA THR A 82 3.65 21.32 42.74
C THR A 82 3.12 21.20 41.31
N ASP A 83 3.54 22.14 40.46
CA ASP A 83 3.05 22.45 39.13
C ASP A 83 2.82 21.26 38.18
N SER A 84 1.61 21.16 37.63
CA SER A 84 1.38 20.51 36.35
C SER A 84 0.31 21.26 35.55
N HIS A 85 0.75 21.85 34.44
CA HIS A 85 -0.04 22.59 33.47
C HIS A 85 -1.01 21.64 32.75
N THR A 86 -2.29 21.70 33.09
CA THR A 86 -3.38 21.05 32.36
C THR A 86 -4.16 22.12 31.60
N ASP A 87 -4.00 22.18 30.27
CA ASP A 87 -4.83 22.99 29.40
C ASP A 87 -6.20 22.33 29.23
N ASP A 88 -7.14 22.84 30.02
CA ASP A 88 -8.57 22.63 29.95
C ASP A 88 -9.16 23.61 28.91
N LEU A 89 -9.55 23.12 27.73
CA LEU A 89 -10.21 23.92 26.69
C LEU A 89 -11.72 23.66 26.70
N THR A 90 -12.41 24.22 27.68
CA THR A 90 -13.85 24.49 27.61
C THR A 90 -14.09 25.74 26.77
N TRP A 91 -14.77 25.62 25.64
CA TRP A 91 -15.18 26.75 24.81
C TRP A 91 -16.62 27.17 25.16
N VAL A 92 -16.81 28.45 25.49
CA VAL A 92 -18.12 29.12 25.71
C VAL A 92 -18.51 29.85 24.42
N PRO A 93 -19.78 29.77 23.96
CA PRO A 93 -20.20 30.46 22.74
C PRO A 93 -20.45 31.94 22.97
N GLY A 94 -19.79 32.79 22.19
CA GLY A 94 -19.97 34.24 22.17
C GLY A 94 -20.57 34.71 20.84
N ASP A 95 -21.82 35.14 20.97
CA ASP A 95 -22.68 36.03 20.19
C ASP A 95 -22.44 36.46 18.74
N THR A 96 -23.60 36.55 18.09
CA THR A 96 -23.94 37.01 16.75
C THR A 96 -23.72 38.51 16.52
N THR A 97 -23.30 38.86 15.30
CA THR A 97 -23.64 40.16 14.69
C THR A 97 -24.06 39.96 13.24
N GLU A 98 -25.32 40.27 12.96
CA GLU A 98 -25.92 40.42 11.63
C GLU A 98 -25.51 41.73 10.97
N VAL A 99 -25.31 41.75 9.64
CA VAL A 99 -25.76 42.85 8.73
C VAL A 99 -25.79 42.34 7.26
N PRO A 100 -26.42 43.01 6.26
CA PRO A 100 -27.58 42.45 5.57
C PRO A 100 -27.43 42.33 4.03
N ARG A 101 -28.47 41.75 3.42
CA ARG A 101 -28.73 41.56 1.97
C ARG A 101 -28.66 42.84 1.12
N LYS A 102 -28.22 42.72 -0.15
CA LYS A 102 -28.96 43.14 -1.39
C LYS A 102 -28.24 42.61 -2.66
N ILE A 103 -28.91 41.73 -3.42
CA ILE A 103 -29.53 41.93 -4.77
C ILE A 103 -28.54 42.02 -5.95
N SER A 104 -28.60 41.03 -6.86
CA SER A 104 -28.84 41.23 -8.31
C SER A 104 -28.84 39.89 -9.06
N ALA A 105 -29.88 39.68 -9.87
CA ALA A 105 -30.06 38.59 -10.81
C ALA A 105 -29.79 39.09 -12.25
N ALA A 106 -29.25 38.26 -13.13
CA ALA A 106 -29.51 38.34 -14.57
C ALA A 106 -29.13 37.02 -15.29
N ILE A 107 -30.13 36.49 -15.98
CA ILE A 107 -30.13 35.37 -16.91
C ILE A 107 -29.53 35.81 -18.25
N GLY A 108 -28.85 34.91 -18.97
CA GLY A 108 -28.45 35.15 -20.36
C GLY A 108 -27.90 33.91 -21.05
N ALA A 109 -28.78 33.18 -21.73
CA ALA A 109 -28.49 32.03 -22.56
C ALA A 109 -27.69 32.39 -23.82
N GLY A 110 -26.92 31.43 -24.35
CA GLY A 110 -26.52 31.42 -25.76
C GLY A 110 -25.18 30.75 -26.05
N ARG A 111 -25.20 29.63 -26.79
CA ARG A 111 -24.53 29.50 -28.10
C ARG A 111 -24.62 28.08 -28.64
N MET A 112 -25.41 27.95 -29.70
CA MET A 112 -25.34 26.90 -30.70
C MET A 112 -24.96 27.62 -32.00
N VAL A 113 -23.79 27.32 -32.57
CA VAL A 113 -23.44 27.73 -33.94
C VAL A 113 -22.66 26.59 -34.58
N SER A 114 -23.34 25.94 -35.52
CA SER A 114 -22.77 25.06 -36.53
C SER A 114 -21.98 25.91 -37.55
N ARG A 115 -20.79 25.46 -37.93
CA ARG A 115 -20.04 26.03 -39.07
C ARG A 115 -19.65 24.94 -40.05
N THR A 116 -20.33 25.01 -41.19
CA THR A 116 -19.94 24.59 -42.52
C THR A 116 -18.48 24.98 -42.83
N ILE A 117 -17.69 24.03 -43.35
CA ILE A 117 -16.48 24.33 -44.12
C ILE A 117 -16.56 23.59 -45.46
N SER A 118 -16.31 24.37 -46.50
CA SER A 118 -16.41 24.05 -47.91
C SER A 118 -15.22 23.22 -48.42
N ARG A 119 -15.56 22.22 -49.23
CA ARG A 119 -15.04 21.91 -50.59
C ARG A 119 -13.68 22.54 -50.97
N VAL A 120 -12.67 21.70 -51.12
CA VAL A 120 -11.59 21.84 -52.11
C VAL A 120 -11.40 20.49 -52.78
N GLU A 121 -11.64 20.46 -54.09
CA GLU A 121 -11.34 19.37 -55.00
C GLU A 121 -9.82 19.28 -55.22
N ARG A 122 -9.27 18.07 -55.17
CA ARG A 122 -8.03 17.74 -55.88
C ARG A 122 -8.08 16.30 -56.35
N LEU A 123 -7.86 16.16 -57.65
CA LEU A 123 -7.93 14.96 -58.48
C LEU A 123 -6.71 14.04 -58.23
N GLU A 124 -7.04 12.75 -58.12
CA GLU A 124 -6.45 11.59 -58.81
C GLU A 124 -4.94 11.57 -59.07
N GLU A 125 -4.25 10.66 -58.36
CA GLU A 125 -3.26 9.73 -58.94
C GLU A 125 -3.40 8.39 -58.20
N ASP A 126 -3.94 7.38 -58.90
CA ASP A 126 -4.07 5.99 -58.46
C ASP A 126 -2.71 5.29 -58.60
N ASP A 127 -2.14 4.82 -57.48
CA ASP A 127 -0.97 3.94 -57.45
C ASP A 127 -1.38 2.60 -56.81
N ASP A 128 -1.88 1.70 -57.65
CA ASP A 128 -2.24 0.31 -57.36
C ASP A 128 -0.98 -0.53 -57.09
N SER A 129 -0.31 -0.28 -55.96
CA SER A 129 0.60 -1.25 -55.35
C SER A 129 -0.14 -1.97 -54.22
N ALA A 130 -0.88 -3.01 -54.60
CA ALA A 130 -1.33 -4.04 -53.69
C ALA A 130 -0.10 -4.70 -53.06
N SER A 131 0.43 -4.12 -51.98
CA SER A 131 1.32 -4.79 -51.08
C SER A 131 0.49 -5.91 -50.45
N ASP A 132 0.76 -7.15 -50.86
CA ASP A 132 0.42 -8.34 -50.10
C ASP A 132 1.04 -8.14 -48.71
N SER A 133 0.29 -7.51 -47.81
CA SER A 133 0.59 -7.49 -46.40
C SER A 133 0.32 -8.91 -45.95
N GLU A 134 1.32 -9.78 -46.08
CA GLU A 134 1.31 -11.12 -45.51
C GLU A 134 0.71 -10.97 -44.12
N GLU A 135 -0.50 -11.50 -43.94
CA GLU A 135 -1.18 -11.56 -42.66
C GLU A 135 -0.33 -12.49 -41.78
N CYS A 136 0.70 -11.91 -41.17
CA CYS A 136 1.58 -12.58 -40.26
C CYS A 136 0.69 -13.13 -39.16
N CYS A 137 0.67 -14.46 -39.04
CA CYS A 137 -0.09 -15.24 -38.08
C CYS A 137 0.18 -14.75 -36.64
N CYS A 138 -0.62 -13.79 -36.22
CA CYS A 138 -0.36 -12.86 -35.12
C CYS A 138 -0.82 -13.43 -33.78
N HIS A 139 -0.41 -14.65 -33.47
CA HIS A 139 -0.66 -15.23 -32.16
C HIS A 139 0.16 -14.50 -31.10
N ARG A 140 -0.45 -14.27 -29.93
CA ARG A 140 0.23 -13.72 -28.76
C ARG A 140 0.76 -14.87 -27.92
N VAL A 141 2.05 -14.80 -27.59
CA VAL A 141 2.66 -15.75 -26.66
C VAL A 141 2.79 -15.10 -25.30
N GLN A 142 2.43 -15.82 -24.25
CA GLN A 142 2.52 -15.35 -22.87
C GLN A 142 3.29 -16.32 -21.97
N CYS A 143 3.97 -15.77 -20.98
CA CYS A 143 4.69 -16.50 -19.94
C CYS A 143 4.16 -16.15 -18.55
N LEU A 144 3.98 -17.16 -17.69
CA LEU A 144 3.48 -16.99 -16.32
C LEU A 144 4.62 -16.62 -15.37
N PHE A 145 4.51 -15.44 -14.77
CA PHE A 145 5.38 -14.96 -13.70
C PHE A 145 4.66 -15.02 -12.34
N ASP A 146 5.41 -14.78 -11.26
CA ASP A 146 4.90 -14.76 -9.88
C ASP A 146 3.80 -13.69 -9.66
N TYR A 147 3.64 -12.76 -10.60
CA TYR A 147 2.66 -11.66 -10.58
C TYR A 147 1.65 -11.73 -11.75
N GLY A 148 1.54 -12.90 -12.40
CA GLY A 148 0.59 -13.16 -13.49
C GLY A 148 1.23 -13.36 -14.86
N TRP A 149 0.39 -13.48 -15.87
CA TRP A 149 0.80 -13.67 -17.26
C TRP A 149 1.40 -12.38 -17.84
N ARG A 150 2.35 -12.53 -18.77
CA ARG A 150 3.00 -11.43 -19.50
C ARG A 150 3.23 -11.83 -20.94
N ASP A 151 2.92 -10.90 -21.86
CA ASP A 151 3.23 -11.04 -23.28
C ASP A 151 4.73 -11.03 -23.53
N PHE A 152 5.16 -11.87 -24.48
CA PHE A 152 6.45 -11.72 -25.15
C PHE A 152 6.44 -10.49 -26.06
N ALA A 153 7.61 -9.93 -26.37
CA ALA A 153 7.68 -8.91 -27.41
C ALA A 153 7.27 -9.52 -28.76
N GLU A 154 6.69 -8.72 -29.65
CA GLU A 154 6.11 -9.20 -30.92
C GLU A 154 7.11 -10.03 -31.75
N ALA A 155 8.36 -9.57 -31.85
CA ALA A 155 9.42 -10.32 -32.54
C ALA A 155 9.76 -11.66 -31.86
N GLU A 156 9.73 -11.71 -30.52
CA GLU A 156 9.99 -12.94 -29.74
C GLU A 156 8.83 -13.93 -29.90
N ALA A 157 7.59 -13.43 -29.82
CA ALA A 157 6.37 -14.21 -30.05
C ALA A 157 6.35 -14.78 -31.47
N LYS A 158 6.70 -13.97 -32.48
CA LYS A 158 6.80 -14.42 -33.87
C LYS A 158 7.80 -15.56 -34.01
N GLN A 159 9.01 -15.44 -33.46
CA GLN A 159 10.00 -16.51 -33.50
C GLN A 159 9.50 -17.81 -32.87
N ILE A 160 8.77 -17.73 -31.76
CA ILE A 160 8.15 -18.89 -31.11
C ILE A 160 7.10 -19.52 -32.03
N CYS A 161 6.24 -18.72 -32.66
CA CYS A 161 5.22 -19.19 -33.59
C CYS A 161 5.82 -19.80 -34.86
N ASP A 162 6.89 -19.22 -35.41
CA ASP A 162 7.60 -19.73 -36.59
C ASP A 162 8.16 -21.13 -36.30
N GLN A 163 8.81 -21.33 -35.14
CA GLN A 163 9.31 -22.66 -34.73
C GLN A 163 8.20 -23.70 -34.61
N LEU A 164 7.04 -23.30 -34.08
CA LEU A 164 5.88 -24.20 -33.97
C LEU A 164 5.27 -24.52 -35.33
N ALA A 165 5.23 -23.56 -36.26
CA ALA A 165 4.77 -23.76 -37.62
C ALA A 165 5.68 -24.72 -38.41
N GLU A 166 6.98 -24.73 -38.11
CA GLU A 166 7.96 -25.70 -38.63
C GLU A 166 7.82 -27.11 -38.01
N GLY A 167 6.94 -27.28 -37.02
CA GLY A 167 6.70 -28.56 -36.35
C GLY A 167 7.65 -28.83 -35.18
N HIS A 168 8.45 -27.85 -34.75
CA HIS A 168 9.30 -27.98 -33.58
C HIS A 168 8.48 -27.83 -32.29
N THR A 169 8.27 -28.93 -31.58
CA THR A 169 7.60 -28.92 -30.27
C THR A 169 8.56 -28.67 -29.11
N GLU A 170 9.86 -28.83 -29.34
CA GLU A 170 10.91 -28.45 -28.39
C GLU A 170 12.04 -27.72 -29.12
N PHE A 171 12.39 -26.54 -28.63
CA PHE A 171 13.47 -25.74 -29.23
C PHE A 171 14.13 -24.85 -28.19
N SER A 172 15.23 -24.19 -28.56
CA SER A 172 15.93 -23.23 -27.71
C SER A 172 16.14 -21.93 -28.45
N MET A 173 15.97 -20.81 -27.74
CA MET A 173 16.19 -19.48 -28.31
C MET A 173 16.85 -18.55 -27.28
N GLN A 174 17.60 -17.58 -27.79
CA GLN A 174 18.23 -16.53 -26.97
C GLN A 174 17.26 -15.37 -26.79
N LEU A 175 16.84 -15.12 -25.56
CA LEU A 175 15.99 -14.00 -25.20
C LEU A 175 16.68 -13.14 -24.15
N ARG A 176 16.87 -11.85 -24.46
CA ARG A 176 17.44 -10.86 -23.53
C ARG A 176 18.77 -11.32 -22.91
N GLY A 177 19.64 -11.92 -23.73
CA GLY A 177 20.96 -12.41 -23.31
C GLY A 177 20.96 -13.73 -22.53
N HIS A 178 19.83 -14.44 -22.48
CA HIS A 178 19.73 -15.75 -21.84
C HIS A 178 19.15 -16.81 -22.77
N GLU A 179 19.70 -18.01 -22.70
CA GLU A 179 19.18 -19.16 -23.45
C GLU A 179 18.02 -19.80 -22.70
N TYR A 180 16.87 -19.91 -23.37
CA TYR A 180 15.70 -20.58 -22.85
C TYR A 180 15.35 -21.79 -23.70
N ARG A 181 14.98 -22.89 -23.05
CA ARG A 181 14.36 -24.06 -23.68
C ARG A 181 12.84 -23.88 -23.63
N PHE A 182 12.21 -23.99 -24.79
CA PHE A 182 10.77 -24.00 -24.95
C PHE A 182 10.33 -25.44 -25.19
N ASP A 183 9.27 -25.85 -24.50
CA ASP A 183 8.73 -27.19 -24.56
C ASP A 183 7.20 -27.09 -24.66
N PHE A 184 6.70 -27.47 -25.83
CA PHE A 184 5.31 -27.60 -26.24
C PHE A 184 4.95 -29.05 -26.59
N SER A 185 5.78 -30.03 -26.17
CA SER A 185 5.58 -31.45 -26.47
C SER A 185 4.26 -32.01 -25.92
N ARG A 186 3.69 -31.36 -24.90
CA ARG A 186 2.46 -31.77 -24.21
C ARG A 186 1.40 -30.66 -24.22
N PRO A 187 0.20 -30.92 -24.75
CA PRO A 187 -0.91 -29.98 -24.70
C PRO A 187 -1.22 -29.52 -23.28
N GLY A 188 -1.35 -28.21 -23.05
CA GLY A 188 -1.63 -27.62 -21.74
C GLY A 188 -0.45 -27.55 -20.76
N GLU A 189 0.71 -28.13 -21.10
CA GLU A 189 1.93 -28.09 -20.28
C GLU A 189 3.07 -27.28 -20.91
N ALA A 190 2.73 -26.42 -21.88
CA ALA A 190 3.67 -25.55 -22.54
C ALA A 190 4.53 -24.79 -21.51
N SER A 191 5.85 -24.80 -21.69
CA SER A 191 6.75 -24.25 -20.69
C SER A 191 8.03 -23.66 -21.26
N GLN A 192 8.55 -22.68 -20.54
CA GLN A 192 9.84 -22.03 -20.78
C GLN A 192 10.78 -22.35 -19.62
N THR A 193 11.96 -22.87 -19.89
CA THR A 193 12.99 -23.15 -18.88
C THR A 193 14.26 -22.35 -19.19
N ASN A 194 14.70 -21.52 -18.25
CA ASN A 194 16.00 -20.86 -18.36
C ASN A 194 17.12 -21.92 -18.21
N LYS A 195 17.94 -22.14 -19.23
CA LYS A 195 18.95 -23.22 -19.19
C LYS A 195 20.03 -23.01 -18.12
N LYS A 196 20.34 -21.77 -17.77
CA LYS A 196 21.36 -21.44 -16.76
C LYS A 196 20.84 -21.62 -15.33
N SER A 197 19.62 -21.18 -15.05
CA SER A 197 19.06 -21.22 -13.68
C SER A 197 18.16 -22.42 -13.41
N GLY A 198 17.73 -23.15 -14.43
CA GLY A 198 16.75 -24.23 -14.31
C GLY A 198 15.33 -23.76 -13.98
N LYS A 199 15.07 -22.45 -13.84
CA LYS A 199 13.73 -21.94 -13.53
C LYS A 199 12.79 -22.20 -14.70
N ARG A 200 11.74 -23.00 -14.45
CA ARG A 200 10.66 -23.32 -15.39
C ARG A 200 9.44 -22.43 -15.15
N ARG A 201 8.82 -21.96 -16.23
CA ARG A 201 7.60 -21.14 -16.23
C ARG A 201 6.58 -21.73 -17.21
N LYS A 202 5.30 -21.53 -16.94
CA LYS A 202 4.23 -21.93 -17.88
C LYS A 202 4.15 -20.94 -19.03
N LEU A 203 3.82 -21.46 -20.21
CA LEU A 203 3.55 -20.70 -21.43
C LEU A 203 2.11 -20.92 -21.88
N ARG A 204 1.60 -19.99 -22.68
CA ARG A 204 0.40 -20.18 -23.50
C ARG A 204 0.47 -19.35 -24.77
N ILE A 205 -0.30 -19.76 -25.76
CA ILE A 205 -0.47 -19.06 -27.04
C ILE A 205 -1.95 -18.70 -27.13
N LEU A 206 -2.22 -17.45 -27.47
CA LEU A 206 -3.55 -16.88 -27.61
C LEU A 206 -3.70 -16.33 -29.03
N ASP A 207 -4.91 -16.35 -29.58
CA ASP A 207 -5.17 -15.65 -30.84
C ASP A 207 -4.99 -14.13 -30.65
N ARG A 208 -4.66 -13.40 -31.72
CA ARG A 208 -4.42 -11.95 -31.66
C ARG A 208 -5.57 -11.20 -30.97
N ASP A 209 -6.77 -11.58 -31.37
CA ASP A 209 -8.03 -10.97 -30.96
C ASP A 209 -8.62 -11.66 -29.73
N SER A 210 -7.98 -12.73 -29.24
CA SER A 210 -8.33 -13.28 -27.95
C SER A 210 -7.98 -12.22 -26.89
N PRO A 211 -8.97 -11.72 -26.13
CA PRO A 211 -8.71 -10.76 -25.06
C PRO A 211 -7.64 -11.37 -24.16
N ALA A 212 -6.62 -10.56 -23.83
CA ALA A 212 -5.50 -10.98 -22.99
C ALA A 212 -6.04 -11.72 -21.77
N ALA A 213 -5.88 -13.04 -21.73
CA ALA A 213 -6.48 -13.88 -20.71
C ALA A 213 -5.73 -13.75 -19.37
N ASP A 214 -5.30 -12.54 -18.98
CA ASP A 214 -4.83 -12.22 -17.63
C ASP A 214 -5.82 -12.71 -16.55
N GLU A 215 -7.04 -13.08 -16.96
CA GLU A 215 -8.07 -13.70 -16.17
C GLU A 215 -8.08 -15.23 -16.09
N GLU A 216 -7.29 -16.02 -16.83
CA GLU A 216 -7.45 -17.50 -16.79
C GLU A 216 -6.66 -18.22 -15.68
N ASN A 217 -5.83 -17.49 -14.92
CA ASN A 217 -5.45 -17.92 -13.57
C ASN A 217 -6.22 -17.14 -12.48
N SER A 218 -7.22 -16.34 -12.86
CA SER A 218 -8.45 -16.32 -12.06
C SER A 218 -9.26 -17.54 -12.48
N PRO A 219 -9.72 -18.39 -11.55
CA PRO A 219 -10.57 -19.50 -11.91
C PRO A 219 -11.89 -18.94 -12.48
N GLY A 220 -12.07 -19.02 -13.80
CA GLY A 220 -13.34 -18.84 -14.50
C GLY A 220 -13.61 -17.43 -15.06
N SER A 221 -13.52 -17.30 -16.38
CA SER A 221 -14.36 -16.36 -17.15
C SER A 221 -15.80 -16.90 -17.13
N SER A 222 -16.43 -16.75 -15.97
CA SER A 222 -17.81 -17.09 -15.67
C SER A 222 -18.43 -15.86 -15.00
N GLY A 223 -18.62 -14.78 -15.75
CA GLY A 223 -19.04 -13.50 -15.16
C GLY A 223 -18.06 -13.00 -14.09
N PRO A 224 -18.40 -11.96 -13.31
CA PRO A 224 -17.67 -11.67 -12.07
C PRO A 224 -17.63 -12.97 -11.27
N ALA A 225 -16.43 -13.44 -10.88
CA ALA A 225 -16.28 -14.63 -10.02
C ALA A 225 -17.40 -14.59 -8.95
N PRO A 226 -18.14 -15.69 -8.72
CA PRO A 226 -19.35 -15.66 -7.88
C PRO A 226 -19.16 -14.92 -6.55
N GLU A 227 -17.94 -14.98 -6.00
CA GLU A 227 -17.48 -14.20 -4.85
C GLU A 227 -17.54 -12.67 -5.05
N ALA A 228 -17.03 -12.11 -6.15
CA ALA A 228 -17.07 -10.68 -6.42
C ALA A 228 -18.51 -10.14 -6.62
N ALA A 229 -19.40 -10.98 -7.17
CA ALA A 229 -20.83 -10.66 -7.25
C ALA A 229 -21.45 -10.62 -5.85
N ALA A 230 -21.26 -11.66 -5.04
CA ALA A 230 -21.72 -11.71 -3.66
C ALA A 230 -21.19 -10.52 -2.81
N GLN A 231 -19.91 -10.17 -2.97
CA GLN A 231 -19.31 -9.02 -2.29
C GLN A 231 -19.91 -7.67 -2.72
N ARG A 232 -20.34 -7.57 -3.99
CA ARG A 232 -21.04 -6.38 -4.48
C ARG A 232 -22.46 -6.29 -3.90
N GLU A 233 -23.13 -7.41 -3.68
CA GLU A 233 -24.45 -7.47 -3.03
C GLU A 233 -24.39 -6.98 -1.57
N LEU A 234 -23.30 -7.27 -0.86
CA LEU A 234 -23.05 -6.72 0.48
C LEU A 234 -22.82 -5.20 0.48
N GLY A 235 -22.48 -4.63 -0.68
CA GLY A 235 -22.23 -3.19 -0.83
C GLY A 235 -20.95 -2.69 -0.15
N PRO A 236 -20.84 -1.36 0.04
CA PRO A 236 -19.67 -0.71 0.64
C PRO A 236 -19.37 -1.23 2.06
N GLN A 237 -18.14 -1.67 2.31
CA GLN A 237 -17.63 -2.17 3.59
C GLN A 237 -17.92 -1.21 4.78
N SER A 238 -17.88 0.10 4.56
CA SER A 238 -18.13 1.14 5.55
C SER A 238 -19.60 1.25 5.97
N LYS A 239 -20.52 0.60 5.24
CA LYS A 239 -21.97 0.58 5.50
C LYS A 239 -22.49 -0.80 5.97
N ARG A 240 -21.67 -1.85 5.88
CA ARG A 240 -22.02 -3.23 6.25
C ARG A 240 -22.36 -3.38 7.72
N GLY A 241 -23.20 -4.36 8.04
CA GLY A 241 -23.62 -4.69 9.41
C GLY A 241 -24.29 -3.53 10.14
N GLY A 242 -24.93 -2.62 9.41
CA GLY A 242 -25.58 -1.43 9.99
C GLY A 242 -24.60 -0.45 10.64
N ALA A 243 -23.37 -0.33 10.11
CA ALA A 243 -22.36 0.58 10.63
C ALA A 243 -22.89 2.02 10.80
N CYS A 244 -22.85 2.52 12.04
CA CYS A 244 -23.29 3.85 12.41
C CYS A 244 -22.48 4.95 11.69
N GLN A 245 -23.17 5.79 10.92
CA GLN A 245 -22.57 6.91 10.18
C GLN A 245 -22.55 8.23 10.97
N ALA A 246 -23.01 8.24 12.22
CA ALA A 246 -23.19 9.47 13.00
C ALA A 246 -21.90 10.27 13.21
N ALA A 247 -20.75 9.58 13.30
CA ALA A 247 -19.46 10.26 13.45
C ALA A 247 -19.07 11.07 12.21
N ILE A 248 -19.39 10.57 11.00
CA ILE A 248 -19.15 11.31 9.75
C ILE A 248 -19.98 12.59 9.77
N GLY A 249 -21.28 12.48 10.07
CA GLY A 249 -22.16 13.66 10.21
C GLY A 249 -21.63 14.65 11.24
N LYS A 250 -21.37 14.19 12.46
CA LYS A 250 -20.93 15.02 13.59
C LYS A 250 -19.62 15.77 13.34
N TYR A 251 -18.60 15.10 12.79
CA TYR A 251 -17.26 15.71 12.68
C TYR A 251 -17.03 16.45 11.37
N LEU A 252 -17.84 16.19 10.34
CA LEU A 252 -17.72 16.87 9.05
C LEU A 252 -18.77 17.98 8.87
N GLU A 253 -19.70 18.13 9.81
CA GLU A 253 -20.71 19.19 9.80
C GLU A 253 -20.06 20.58 9.62
N GLY A 254 -20.63 21.38 8.72
CA GLY A 254 -20.11 22.71 8.37
C GLY A 254 -18.84 22.71 7.50
N ASN A 255 -18.17 21.57 7.29
CA ASN A 255 -16.97 21.47 6.46
C ASN A 255 -17.25 20.85 5.09
N LYS A 256 -17.79 21.66 4.16
CA LYS A 256 -18.18 21.23 2.80
C LYS A 256 -17.07 20.52 2.03
N HIS A 257 -15.82 20.97 2.16
CA HIS A 257 -14.67 20.33 1.51
C HIS A 257 -14.46 18.91 2.04
N ALA A 258 -14.47 18.74 3.36
CA ALA A 258 -14.27 17.43 3.97
C ALA A 258 -15.42 16.46 3.66
N GLN A 259 -16.66 16.94 3.66
CA GLN A 259 -17.83 16.19 3.20
C GLN A 259 -17.64 15.69 1.76
N SER A 260 -17.25 16.59 0.84
CA SER A 260 -16.97 16.21 -0.55
C SER A 260 -15.84 15.18 -0.69
N CYS A 261 -14.83 15.20 0.19
CA CYS A 261 -13.77 14.20 0.20
C CYS A 261 -14.31 12.82 0.64
N PHE A 262 -15.18 12.79 1.65
CA PHE A 262 -15.81 11.56 2.13
C PHE A 262 -16.78 10.99 1.10
N ASP A 263 -17.61 11.83 0.47
CA ASP A 263 -18.48 11.42 -0.64
C ASP A 263 -17.68 10.79 -1.80
N PHE A 264 -16.49 11.34 -2.08
CA PHE A 264 -15.59 10.76 -3.07
C PHE A 264 -15.12 9.36 -2.67
N PHE A 265 -14.70 9.15 -1.42
CA PHE A 265 -14.29 7.84 -0.92
C PHE A 265 -15.45 6.83 -0.89
N GLU A 266 -16.65 7.23 -0.49
CA GLU A 266 -17.84 6.36 -0.54
C GLU A 266 -18.15 5.90 -1.97
N LYS A 267 -18.00 6.80 -2.96
CA LYS A 267 -18.19 6.46 -4.38
C LYS A 267 -17.15 5.47 -4.89
N GLN A 268 -15.87 5.63 -4.51
CA GLN A 268 -14.84 4.65 -4.88
C GLN A 268 -15.10 3.30 -4.22
N GLU A 269 -15.52 3.31 -2.96
CA GLU A 269 -15.85 2.09 -2.22
C GLU A 269 -17.01 1.34 -2.87
N ALA A 270 -18.10 2.02 -3.18
CA ALA A 270 -19.22 1.42 -3.91
C ALA A 270 -18.79 0.85 -5.26
N LYS A 271 -17.92 1.55 -5.98
CA LYS A 271 -17.41 1.10 -7.29
C LYS A 271 -16.55 -0.17 -7.20
N LEU A 272 -15.76 -0.33 -6.12
CA LEU A 272 -14.72 -1.35 -6.03
C LEU A 272 -15.03 -2.49 -5.04
N CYS A 273 -16.10 -2.39 -4.25
CA CYS A 273 -16.43 -3.32 -3.16
C CYS A 273 -16.56 -4.80 -3.53
N GLY A 274 -16.75 -5.13 -4.82
CA GLY A 274 -16.79 -6.53 -5.27
C GLY A 274 -15.44 -7.22 -5.09
N GLU A 275 -14.42 -6.80 -5.84
CA GLU A 275 -13.12 -7.48 -5.90
C GLU A 275 -12.11 -7.03 -4.84
N TRP A 276 -12.40 -5.93 -4.14
CA TRP A 276 -11.43 -5.23 -3.30
C TRP A 276 -11.95 -5.06 -1.88
N ALA A 277 -11.10 -5.33 -0.90
CA ALA A 277 -11.29 -4.91 0.48
C ALA A 277 -10.70 -3.51 0.65
N VAL A 278 -11.33 -2.65 1.45
CA VAL A 278 -10.92 -1.26 1.64
C VAL A 278 -10.41 -0.99 3.05
N PHE A 279 -9.37 -0.16 3.15
CA PHE A 279 -8.77 0.28 4.40
C PHE A 279 -8.49 1.78 4.35
N TYR A 280 -8.40 2.42 5.51
CA TYR A 280 -8.27 3.88 5.64
C TYR A 280 -7.10 4.23 6.54
N HIS A 281 -6.03 4.76 5.97
CA HIS A 281 -4.87 5.24 6.71
C HIS A 281 -4.95 6.76 6.89
N SER A 282 -5.08 7.22 8.14
CA SER A 282 -5.07 8.63 8.50
C SER A 282 -3.66 9.07 8.88
N TYR A 283 -3.22 10.23 8.37
CA TYR A 283 -1.89 10.77 8.64
C TYR A 283 -1.88 12.30 8.47
N SER A 284 -0.86 12.95 9.02
CA SER A 284 -0.59 14.39 8.83
C SER A 284 0.83 14.62 8.35
N PHE A 285 1.78 14.78 9.28
CA PHE A 285 3.14 15.19 8.92
C PHE A 285 3.90 14.17 8.06
N ALA A 286 3.48 12.89 8.06
CA ALA A 286 4.03 11.89 7.14
C ALA A 286 3.69 12.15 5.65
N ALA A 287 2.74 13.05 5.35
CA ALA A 287 2.28 13.33 4.00
C ALA A 287 3.44 13.69 3.07
N LEU A 288 4.32 14.62 3.45
CA LEU A 288 5.45 15.00 2.61
C LEU A 288 6.37 13.81 2.27
N ILE A 289 6.62 12.92 3.24
CA ILE A 289 7.45 11.73 3.02
C ILE A 289 6.78 10.82 1.98
N TYR A 290 5.46 10.60 2.09
CA TYR A 290 4.72 9.75 1.15
C TYR A 290 4.63 10.35 -0.26
N GLU A 291 4.56 11.68 -0.35
CA GLU A 291 4.59 12.38 -1.63
C GLU A 291 5.98 12.30 -2.29
N VAL A 292 7.07 12.36 -1.52
CA VAL A 292 8.43 12.15 -2.01
C VAL A 292 8.65 10.71 -2.46
N HIS A 293 8.19 9.72 -1.69
CA HIS A 293 8.22 8.31 -2.13
C HIS A 293 7.50 8.12 -3.47
N ALA A 294 6.32 8.74 -3.63
CA ALA A 294 5.56 8.65 -4.87
C ALA A 294 6.28 9.30 -6.05
N ALA A 295 6.89 10.48 -5.84
CA ALA A 295 7.67 11.16 -6.87
C ALA A 295 8.90 10.33 -7.29
N VAL A 296 9.65 9.78 -6.32
CA VAL A 296 10.79 8.89 -6.59
C VAL A 296 10.33 7.67 -7.37
N ALA A 297 9.24 7.03 -6.95
CA ALA A 297 8.67 5.89 -7.65
C ALA A 297 8.18 6.25 -9.07
N SER A 298 7.70 7.48 -9.27
CA SER A 298 7.29 7.96 -10.59
C SER A 298 8.47 8.09 -11.52
N VAL A 299 9.55 8.72 -11.04
CA VAL A 299 10.80 8.89 -11.79
C VAL A 299 11.43 7.53 -12.10
N LEU A 300 11.56 6.63 -11.11
CA LEU A 300 12.35 5.39 -11.25
C LEU A 300 11.56 4.16 -11.72
N PHE A 301 10.26 4.08 -11.43
CA PHE A 301 9.45 2.86 -11.56
C PHE A 301 8.10 3.08 -12.27
N ARG A 302 7.91 4.21 -12.96
CA ARG A 302 6.66 4.59 -13.66
C ARG A 302 5.42 4.64 -12.76
N PHE A 303 5.59 4.82 -11.45
CA PHE A 303 4.44 4.96 -10.56
C PHE A 303 3.63 6.22 -10.91
N ARG A 304 2.30 6.10 -10.97
CA ARG A 304 1.39 7.21 -11.31
C ARG A 304 1.12 8.09 -10.07
N SER A 305 2.13 8.84 -9.64
CA SER A 305 2.09 9.66 -8.41
C SER A 305 1.02 10.75 -8.40
N GLN A 306 0.52 11.16 -9.58
CA GLN A 306 -0.58 12.10 -9.71
C GLN A 306 -1.88 11.61 -9.07
N TYR A 307 -2.08 10.29 -8.97
CA TYR A 307 -3.32 9.70 -8.44
C TYR A 307 -3.21 9.26 -6.98
N ALA A 308 -2.01 8.90 -6.52
CA ALA A 308 -1.79 8.37 -5.17
C ALA A 308 -0.43 8.79 -4.60
N SER A 309 -0.34 8.87 -3.29
CA SER A 309 0.95 8.91 -2.59
C SER A 309 1.41 7.47 -2.28
N LEU A 310 2.67 7.30 -1.86
CA LEU A 310 3.24 5.98 -1.64
C LEU A 310 3.79 5.88 -0.21
N PRO A 311 3.23 5.03 0.67
CA PRO A 311 3.66 4.99 2.06
C PRO A 311 5.13 4.60 2.22
N ARG A 312 5.63 3.65 1.43
CA ARG A 312 7.00 3.12 1.51
C ARG A 312 7.58 2.92 0.12
N ILE A 313 8.88 3.16 -0.04
CA ILE A 313 9.60 2.97 -1.30
C ILE A 313 10.75 1.98 -1.19
N LEU A 314 11.40 1.84 -0.03
CA LEU A 314 12.58 1.01 0.15
C LEU A 314 12.20 -0.48 0.20
N VAL A 315 12.36 -1.17 -0.92
CA VAL A 315 11.98 -2.58 -1.09
C VAL A 315 12.79 -3.50 -0.19
N HIS A 316 14.08 -3.22 -0.02
CA HIS A 316 14.98 -4.08 0.77
C HIS A 316 14.59 -4.19 2.25
N GLU A 317 13.86 -3.21 2.80
CA GLU A 317 13.36 -3.27 4.18
C GLU A 317 12.32 -4.39 4.37
N PHE A 318 11.73 -4.88 3.28
CA PHE A 318 10.73 -5.95 3.29
C PHE A 318 11.33 -7.35 3.08
N HIS A 319 12.65 -7.49 2.94
CA HIS A 319 13.26 -8.82 2.83
C HIS A 319 13.09 -9.63 4.12
N GLU A 320 13.18 -8.97 5.28
CA GLU A 320 13.01 -9.61 6.59
C GLU A 320 11.54 -9.68 7.04
N ILE A 321 10.70 -8.77 6.55
CA ILE A 321 9.27 -8.69 6.91
C ILE A 321 8.43 -8.54 5.63
N PRO A 322 8.30 -9.62 4.83
CA PRO A 322 7.65 -9.54 3.53
C PRO A 322 6.11 -9.50 3.60
N ASP A 323 5.52 -9.99 4.69
CA ASP A 323 4.08 -10.23 4.86
C ASP A 323 3.60 -10.00 6.30
N ALA A 324 2.27 -10.04 6.48
CA ALA A 324 1.60 -9.77 7.74
C ALA A 324 1.92 -10.82 8.81
N ALA A 325 2.04 -12.10 8.43
CA ALA A 325 2.40 -13.18 9.36
C ALA A 325 3.78 -12.95 9.98
N THR A 326 4.77 -12.57 9.15
CA THR A 326 6.12 -12.24 9.62
C THR A 326 6.12 -10.96 10.46
N LEU A 327 5.32 -9.95 10.10
CA LEU A 327 5.20 -8.72 10.89
C LEU A 327 4.58 -9.00 12.27
N VAL A 328 3.56 -9.85 12.35
CA VAL A 328 2.96 -10.32 13.60
C VAL A 328 4.00 -10.98 14.49
N GLN A 329 4.81 -11.88 13.92
CA GLN A 329 5.90 -12.53 14.65
C GLN A 329 6.89 -11.50 15.21
N GLN A 330 7.40 -10.58 14.36
CA GLN A 330 8.32 -9.53 14.82
C GLN A 330 7.68 -8.61 15.88
N PHE A 331 6.37 -8.36 15.77
CA PHE A 331 5.67 -7.56 16.76
C PHE A 331 5.69 -8.23 18.12
N ASN A 332 5.29 -9.49 18.19
CA ASN A 332 5.25 -10.27 19.43
C ASN A 332 6.65 -10.47 20.03
N ASP A 333 7.64 -10.75 19.18
CA ASP A 333 8.99 -11.06 19.62
C ASP A 333 9.80 -9.83 20.04
N LYS A 334 9.56 -8.66 19.42
CA LYS A 334 10.45 -7.49 19.54
C LYS A 334 9.74 -6.17 19.77
N PHE A 335 8.59 -5.92 19.15
CA PHE A 335 8.01 -4.57 19.14
C PHE A 335 7.06 -4.34 20.32
N ALA A 336 6.36 -5.37 20.81
CA ALA A 336 5.35 -5.26 21.87
C ALA A 336 5.89 -4.58 23.13
N GLU A 337 7.14 -4.86 23.49
CA GLU A 337 7.83 -4.28 24.66
C GLU A 337 8.57 -2.98 24.35
N ASN A 338 8.81 -2.68 23.07
CA ASN A 338 9.64 -1.56 22.63
C ASN A 338 8.90 -0.64 21.65
N LYS A 339 8.07 0.24 22.22
CA LYS A 339 7.29 1.26 21.51
C LYS A 339 6.22 0.73 20.55
N ARG A 340 6.00 -0.59 20.46
CA ARG A 340 4.91 -1.19 19.69
C ARG A 340 4.94 -0.78 18.22
N ASP A 341 3.83 -0.33 17.63
CA ASP A 341 3.80 0.17 16.25
C ASP A 341 4.52 1.54 16.05
N HIS A 342 5.05 2.14 17.11
CA HIS A 342 6.00 3.26 17.02
C HIS A 342 7.45 2.78 16.92
N ASN A 343 7.71 1.47 17.00
CA ASN A 343 9.05 0.90 16.81
C ASN A 343 9.58 1.27 15.41
N PRO A 344 10.85 1.70 15.27
CA PRO A 344 11.44 1.98 13.96
C PRO A 344 11.34 0.80 12.99
N GLY A 345 11.51 -0.44 13.46
CA GLY A 345 11.37 -1.66 12.64
C GLY A 345 9.96 -1.81 12.08
N PHE A 346 8.92 -1.59 12.89
CA PHE A 346 7.54 -1.53 12.41
C PHE A 346 7.38 -0.41 11.38
N ARG A 347 7.84 0.81 11.69
CA ARG A 347 7.65 1.99 10.83
C ARG A 347 8.29 1.85 9.46
N LYS A 348 9.36 1.06 9.31
CA LYS A 348 9.96 0.76 8.00
C LYS A 348 8.99 0.06 7.05
N VAL A 349 8.21 -0.90 7.54
CA VAL A 349 7.40 -1.79 6.68
C VAL A 349 5.89 -1.60 6.83
N GLY A 350 5.43 -1.20 8.01
CA GLY A 350 4.02 -1.19 8.40
C GLY A 350 3.39 0.20 8.43
N ILE A 351 2.08 0.24 8.20
CA ILE A 351 1.21 1.40 8.47
C ILE A 351 -0.04 0.97 9.25
N SER A 352 -0.58 1.88 10.07
CA SER A 352 -1.81 1.66 10.83
C SER A 352 -3.03 2.14 10.05
N ALA A 353 -4.07 1.32 9.92
CA ALA A 353 -5.27 1.68 9.18
C ALA A 353 -6.55 1.23 9.88
N MET A 354 -7.67 1.77 9.41
CA MET A 354 -9.02 1.43 9.84
C MET A 354 -9.74 0.64 8.75
N THR A 355 -10.62 -0.27 9.12
CA THR A 355 -11.42 -1.10 8.19
C THR A 355 -12.69 -0.41 7.69
N SER A 356 -12.96 0.84 8.08
CA SER A 356 -14.18 1.54 7.64
C SER A 356 -14.00 3.05 7.69
N LEU A 357 -14.59 3.76 6.73
CA LEU A 357 -14.67 5.22 6.72
C LEU A 357 -15.47 5.75 7.92
N ALA A 358 -16.41 4.96 8.41
CA ALA A 358 -17.24 5.26 9.58
C ALA A 358 -16.60 4.84 10.91
N SER A 359 -15.36 4.34 10.89
CA SER A 359 -14.71 3.83 12.12
C SER A 359 -14.60 4.91 13.19
N THR A 360 -15.06 4.55 14.39
CA THR A 360 -14.96 5.35 15.62
C THR A 360 -13.98 4.73 16.61
N GLY A 361 -13.05 3.92 16.08
CA GLY A 361 -12.18 3.03 16.83
C GLY A 361 -11.50 3.68 18.05
N PRO A 362 -11.10 2.87 19.03
CA PRO A 362 -10.65 3.34 20.34
C PRO A 362 -9.49 4.34 20.32
N GLU A 363 -8.68 4.35 19.26
CA GLU A 363 -7.53 5.24 19.10
C GLU A 363 -7.85 6.46 18.22
N ALA A 364 -8.50 6.23 17.08
CA ALA A 364 -8.77 7.28 16.09
C ALA A 364 -10.15 7.10 15.46
N CYS A 365 -10.93 8.19 15.48
CA CYS A 365 -12.13 8.32 14.66
C CYS A 365 -11.75 8.95 13.32
N VAL A 366 -11.96 8.23 12.21
CA VAL A 366 -11.47 8.60 10.87
C VAL A 366 -11.92 10.01 10.47
N ALA A 367 -13.20 10.34 10.63
CA ALA A 367 -13.75 11.66 10.32
C ALA A 367 -13.11 12.77 11.17
N ARG A 368 -12.94 12.54 12.48
CA ARG A 368 -12.32 13.50 13.39
C ARG A 368 -10.85 13.76 13.02
N VAL A 369 -10.07 12.69 12.86
CA VAL A 369 -8.63 12.80 12.62
C VAL A 369 -8.32 13.25 11.19
N PHE A 370 -9.22 13.07 10.24
CA PHE A 370 -9.08 13.66 8.91
C PHE A 370 -9.07 15.20 9.00
N VAL A 371 -9.94 15.80 9.81
CA VAL A 371 -10.00 17.27 9.94
C VAL A 371 -8.86 17.79 10.83
N GLN A 372 -8.66 17.16 11.99
CA GLN A 372 -7.71 17.62 13.02
C GLN A 372 -6.26 17.26 12.70
N GLY A 373 -6.05 16.21 11.91
CA GLY A 373 -4.76 15.59 11.71
C GLY A 373 -4.46 14.43 12.65
N TYR A 374 -3.57 13.54 12.21
CA TYR A 374 -3.08 12.39 12.96
C TYR A 374 -1.58 12.21 12.76
N SER A 375 -0.79 12.34 13.80
CA SER A 375 0.65 12.13 13.68
C SER A 375 1.32 11.73 14.98
N CYS A 376 2.41 10.99 14.85
CA CYS A 376 3.32 10.74 15.94
C CYS A 376 4.20 11.97 16.20
N LYS A 377 4.57 12.19 17.46
CA LYS A 377 5.37 13.35 17.89
C LYS A 377 6.81 12.98 18.25
N ASP A 378 7.18 11.70 18.15
CA ASP A 378 8.45 11.14 18.60
C ASP A 378 9.51 11.02 17.48
N LEU A 379 9.35 11.78 16.39
CA LEU A 379 10.24 11.73 15.22
C LEU A 379 10.68 13.12 14.76
N SER A 380 11.93 13.23 14.30
CA SER A 380 12.37 14.35 13.46
C SER A 380 11.99 14.08 12.00
N PHE A 381 10.87 14.64 11.57
CA PHE A 381 10.37 14.47 10.19
C PHE A 381 11.36 14.98 9.14
N ARG A 382 12.11 16.06 9.44
CA ARG A 382 13.21 16.54 8.58
C ARG A 382 14.28 15.47 8.39
N THR A 383 14.73 14.83 9.48
CA THR A 383 15.74 13.76 9.41
C THR A 383 15.23 12.56 8.63
N VAL A 384 13.96 12.18 8.80
CA VAL A 384 13.35 11.09 8.02
C VAL A 384 13.35 11.41 6.52
N LEU A 385 12.99 12.64 6.13
CA LEU A 385 13.05 13.09 4.73
C LEU A 385 14.47 13.03 4.17
N GLU A 386 15.46 13.52 4.91
CA GLU A 386 16.87 13.49 4.48
C GLU A 386 17.37 12.04 4.31
N ASN A 387 17.04 11.15 5.24
CA ASN A 387 17.38 9.73 5.16
C ASN A 387 16.76 9.04 3.93
N VAL A 388 15.51 9.37 3.60
CA VAL A 388 14.86 8.85 2.39
C VAL A 388 15.59 9.31 1.13
N LEU A 389 15.96 10.60 1.05
CA LEU A 389 16.72 11.11 -0.10
C LEU A 389 18.10 10.45 -0.21
N GLU A 390 18.81 10.27 0.92
CA GLU A 390 20.10 9.58 0.95
C GLU A 390 19.96 8.09 0.53
N ALA A 391 18.92 7.39 1.00
CA ALA A 391 18.63 6.02 0.60
C ALA A 391 18.29 5.86 -0.88
N CYS A 392 17.76 6.93 -1.50
CA CYS A 392 17.57 7.05 -2.95
C CYS A 392 18.84 7.49 -3.70
N TYR A 393 20.01 7.41 -3.06
CA TYR A 393 21.33 7.76 -3.60
C TYR A 393 21.49 9.23 -4.03
N VAL A 394 20.69 10.15 -3.49
CA VAL A 394 20.99 11.58 -3.61
C VAL A 394 22.34 11.84 -2.94
N PRO A 395 23.32 12.47 -3.62
CA PRO A 395 24.63 12.74 -3.03
C PRO A 395 24.48 13.51 -1.71
N LYS A 396 25.19 13.07 -0.65
CA LYS A 396 25.08 13.65 0.70
C LYS A 396 25.23 15.17 0.74
N ALA A 397 26.11 15.72 -0.10
CA ALA A 397 26.31 17.17 -0.23
C ALA A 397 25.07 17.92 -0.76
N ASN A 398 24.17 17.23 -1.47
CA ASN A 398 22.96 17.79 -2.06
C ASN A 398 21.70 17.52 -1.22
N VAL A 399 21.70 16.52 -0.33
CA VAL A 399 20.52 16.09 0.43
C VAL A 399 19.85 17.26 1.16
N ASN A 400 20.62 18.05 1.92
CA ASN A 400 20.05 19.18 2.68
C ASN A 400 19.43 20.25 1.77
N ARG A 401 20.12 20.58 0.67
CA ARG A 401 19.64 21.55 -0.34
C ARG A 401 18.36 21.07 -1.00
N LEU A 402 18.30 19.80 -1.38
CA LEU A 402 17.14 19.20 -2.01
C LEU A 402 15.95 19.12 -1.05
N ALA A 403 16.15 18.65 0.18
CA ALA A 403 15.11 18.62 1.20
C ALA A 403 14.53 20.03 1.47
N SER A 404 15.37 21.06 1.53
CA SER A 404 14.91 22.44 1.68
C SER A 404 14.13 22.95 0.46
N ARG A 405 14.50 22.54 -0.76
CA ARG A 405 13.71 22.82 -1.97
C ARG A 405 12.34 22.13 -1.93
N VAL A 406 12.30 20.87 -1.53
CA VAL A 406 11.07 20.07 -1.40
C VAL A 406 10.11 20.70 -0.37
N ILE A 407 10.63 21.16 0.77
CA ILE A 407 9.81 21.85 1.79
C ILE A 407 9.24 23.16 1.24
N LYS A 408 10.06 24.01 0.63
CA LYS A 408 9.58 25.28 0.03
C LYS A 408 8.51 25.03 -1.04
N LEU A 409 8.69 23.99 -1.84
CA LEU A 409 7.70 23.57 -2.82
C LEU A 409 6.39 23.13 -2.14
N SER A 410 6.49 22.39 -1.04
CA SER A 410 5.33 21.94 -0.27
C SER A 410 4.55 23.12 0.32
N GLU A 411 5.24 24.13 0.88
CA GLU A 411 4.63 25.38 1.36
C GLU A 411 3.88 26.12 0.25
N LYS A 412 4.51 26.25 -0.93
CA LYS A 412 3.91 26.89 -2.11
C LYS A 412 2.55 26.27 -2.47
N HIS A 413 2.42 24.96 -2.34
CA HIS A 413 1.20 24.23 -2.69
C HIS A 413 0.22 24.05 -1.52
N GLY A 414 0.57 24.50 -0.30
CA GLY A 414 -0.30 24.51 0.86
C GLY A 414 -0.21 23.28 1.77
N LEU A 415 0.79 22.42 1.58
CA LEU A 415 1.03 21.27 2.47
C LEU A 415 1.58 21.75 3.82
N ASP A 416 1.12 21.16 4.92
CA ASP A 416 1.70 21.43 6.23
C ASP A 416 3.08 20.79 6.35
N VAL A 417 4.11 21.62 6.53
CA VAL A 417 5.50 21.19 6.69
C VAL A 417 6.15 21.78 7.93
N SER A 418 5.34 22.15 8.92
CA SER A 418 5.80 22.72 10.19
C SER A 418 6.82 21.82 10.92
N GLN A 419 6.60 20.50 10.91
CA GLN A 419 7.52 19.52 11.52
C GLN A 419 8.81 19.27 10.71
N PHE A 420 8.95 19.87 9.53
CA PHE A 420 10.16 19.78 8.71
C PHE A 420 11.01 21.05 8.78
N GLY A 421 10.60 22.05 9.57
CA GLY A 421 11.21 23.39 9.61
C GLY A 421 10.63 24.39 8.61
N GLY A 422 9.48 24.06 8.00
CA GLY A 422 8.70 24.99 7.18
C GLY A 422 7.50 25.58 7.93
N LYS A 423 6.52 26.07 7.18
CA LYS A 423 5.29 26.70 7.71
C LYS A 423 4.14 25.70 7.85
N PRO A 424 3.23 25.90 8.83
CA PRO A 424 1.98 25.15 8.88
C PRO A 424 1.07 25.51 7.70
N CYS A 425 0.11 24.63 7.36
CA CYS A 425 -0.86 24.96 6.32
C CYS A 425 -1.78 26.11 6.77
N LYS A 426 -2.23 26.96 5.83
CA LYS A 426 -3.05 28.13 6.17
C LYS A 426 -4.39 27.77 6.81
N SER A 427 -4.97 26.64 6.42
CA SER A 427 -6.26 26.19 6.97
C SER A 427 -6.18 25.60 8.37
N GLN A 428 -4.96 25.29 8.86
CA GLN A 428 -4.71 24.52 10.08
C GLN A 428 -5.35 23.10 10.06
N LYS A 429 -5.74 22.61 8.88
CA LYS A 429 -6.31 21.27 8.67
C LYS A 429 -5.26 20.36 8.03
N ALA A 430 -4.25 19.98 8.81
CA ALA A 430 -3.13 19.18 8.34
C ALA A 430 -3.46 17.69 8.14
N GLY A 431 -4.71 17.27 8.26
CA GLY A 431 -5.08 15.87 8.13
C GLY A 431 -5.21 15.40 6.68
N HIS A 432 -4.78 14.16 6.46
CA HIS A 432 -4.87 13.43 5.21
C HIS A 432 -5.51 12.07 5.46
N LEU A 433 -6.19 11.57 4.43
CA LEU A 433 -6.74 10.22 4.42
C LEU A 433 -6.33 9.53 3.12
N MET A 434 -5.78 8.33 3.26
CA MET A 434 -5.53 7.43 2.15
C MET A 434 -6.50 6.26 2.24
N GLN A 435 -7.35 6.12 1.22
CA GLN A 435 -8.20 4.97 1.00
C GLN A 435 -7.41 3.93 0.20
N ILE A 436 -7.19 2.75 0.78
CA ILE A 436 -6.35 1.68 0.27
C ILE A 436 -7.24 0.49 -0.06
N PHE A 437 -7.38 0.18 -1.34
CA PHE A 437 -8.04 -1.02 -1.82
C PHE A 437 -7.01 -2.11 -2.06
N ILE A 438 -7.13 -3.22 -1.36
CA ILE A 438 -6.29 -4.41 -1.52
C ILE A 438 -7.15 -5.50 -2.16
N LYS A 439 -6.64 -6.19 -3.19
CA LYS A 439 -7.34 -7.36 -3.75
C LYS A 439 -7.64 -8.34 -2.62
N ARG A 440 -8.86 -8.89 -2.58
CA ARG A 440 -9.30 -9.77 -1.49
C ARG A 440 -8.35 -10.95 -1.24
N SER A 441 -7.82 -11.55 -2.31
CA SER A 441 -6.81 -12.63 -2.25
C SER A 441 -5.47 -12.24 -1.60
N LEU A 442 -5.19 -10.95 -1.41
CA LEU A 442 -3.97 -10.45 -0.76
C LEU A 442 -4.20 -9.93 0.66
N VAL A 443 -5.45 -9.91 1.15
CA VAL A 443 -5.80 -9.30 2.45
C VAL A 443 -5.01 -9.94 3.58
N ASP A 444 -5.09 -11.25 3.77
CA ASP A 444 -4.42 -11.92 4.89
C ASP A 444 -2.89 -12.01 4.70
N GLN A 445 -2.40 -11.82 3.47
CA GLN A 445 -0.97 -11.70 3.21
C GLN A 445 -0.42 -10.35 3.69
N LEU A 446 -1.18 -9.27 3.55
CA LEU A 446 -0.69 -7.91 3.78
C LEU A 446 -1.25 -7.27 5.04
N VAL A 447 -2.31 -7.81 5.63
CA VAL A 447 -3.08 -7.17 6.70
C VAL A 447 -3.29 -8.13 7.85
N TYR A 448 -3.11 -7.64 9.08
CA TYR A 448 -3.58 -8.32 10.29
C TYR A 448 -4.45 -7.41 11.14
N ALA A 449 -5.41 -8.01 11.84
CA ALA A 449 -6.28 -7.32 12.79
C ALA A 449 -5.48 -6.95 14.04
N ALA A 450 -5.57 -5.69 14.45
CA ALA A 450 -4.80 -5.17 15.57
C ALA A 450 -5.66 -4.39 16.56
N GLU A 451 -5.27 -4.42 17.83
CA GLU A 451 -5.70 -3.52 18.87
C GLU A 451 -4.96 -2.17 18.80
N PRO A 452 -5.36 -1.13 19.58
CA PRO A 452 -4.58 0.11 19.68
C PRO A 452 -3.10 -0.14 19.93
N TYR A 453 -2.27 0.62 19.21
CA TYR A 453 -0.82 0.48 19.19
C TYR A 453 -0.26 -0.82 18.58
N GLY A 454 -1.07 -1.66 17.94
CA GLY A 454 -0.60 -2.78 17.13
C GLY A 454 -0.60 -4.20 17.71
N PRO A 455 -0.91 -4.50 18.99
CA PRO A 455 -1.08 -5.89 19.42
C PRO A 455 -2.06 -6.64 18.52
N VAL A 456 -1.81 -7.94 18.30
CA VAL A 456 -2.67 -8.76 17.44
C VAL A 456 -4.04 -8.95 18.09
N ASP A 457 -5.09 -8.80 17.29
CA ASP A 457 -6.47 -9.10 17.69
C ASP A 457 -6.89 -10.45 17.10
N ASP A 458 -6.59 -11.53 17.83
CA ASP A 458 -6.86 -12.90 17.39
C ASP A 458 -8.35 -13.17 17.13
N ALA A 459 -9.25 -12.44 17.80
CA ALA A 459 -10.69 -12.64 17.62
C ALA A 459 -11.18 -12.22 16.22
N ARG A 460 -10.46 -11.31 15.57
CA ARG A 460 -10.75 -10.80 14.23
C ARG A 460 -9.84 -11.38 13.14
N MET A 461 -9.00 -12.35 13.46
CA MET A 461 -8.19 -13.06 12.46
C MET A 461 -8.94 -14.29 11.89
N PRO A 462 -8.74 -14.63 10.60
CA PRO A 462 -8.09 -13.81 9.57
C PRO A 462 -8.95 -12.58 9.19
N VAL A 463 -8.31 -11.52 8.69
CA VAL A 463 -8.99 -10.24 8.37
C VAL A 463 -9.98 -10.42 7.23
N SER A 464 -9.66 -11.28 6.25
CA SER A 464 -10.56 -11.65 5.14
C SER A 464 -11.96 -12.03 5.64
N ARG A 465 -12.05 -12.89 6.67
CA ARG A 465 -13.33 -13.31 7.27
C ARG A 465 -14.22 -12.12 7.65
N LEU A 466 -13.62 -11.10 8.25
CA LEU A 466 -14.34 -9.88 8.64
C LEU A 466 -14.78 -9.09 7.39
N VAL A 467 -13.85 -8.77 6.49
CA VAL A 467 -14.12 -7.88 5.34
C VAL A 467 -14.91 -8.55 4.20
N ASP A 468 -15.05 -9.88 4.24
CA ASP A 468 -15.86 -10.66 3.29
C ASP A 468 -17.29 -10.92 3.81
N SER A 469 -17.59 -10.54 5.05
CA SER A 469 -18.91 -10.72 5.65
C SER A 469 -19.75 -9.42 5.64
N ASP A 470 -21.00 -9.52 6.10
CA ASP A 470 -21.84 -8.36 6.45
C ASP A 470 -21.63 -7.90 7.91
N GLU A 471 -20.52 -8.28 8.54
CA GLU A 471 -20.21 -7.79 9.89
C GLU A 471 -19.85 -6.31 9.88
N SER A 472 -20.14 -5.63 11.00
CA SER A 472 -19.83 -4.22 11.14
C SER A 472 -18.33 -3.98 11.30
N CYS A 473 -17.75 -3.25 10.35
CA CYS A 473 -16.34 -2.84 10.37
C CYS A 473 -16.06 -1.57 11.22
N LEU A 474 -16.99 -1.16 12.11
CA LEU A 474 -16.87 0.08 12.92
C LEU A 474 -15.68 0.08 13.89
N ARG A 475 -15.38 -1.09 14.44
CA ARG A 475 -14.26 -1.31 15.37
C ARG A 475 -13.28 -2.26 14.70
N GLY A 476 -12.50 -1.72 13.78
CA GLY A 476 -11.45 -2.50 13.15
C GLY A 476 -10.23 -1.65 12.88
N GLN A 477 -9.29 -1.72 13.82
CA GLN A 477 -7.92 -1.37 13.54
C GLN A 477 -7.22 -2.55 12.88
N VAL A 478 -6.37 -2.24 11.92
CA VAL A 478 -5.48 -3.19 11.27
C VAL A 478 -4.08 -2.57 11.16
N ARG A 479 -3.09 -3.41 10.93
CA ARG A 479 -1.79 -2.99 10.43
C ARG A 479 -1.57 -3.61 9.06
N ILE A 480 -1.03 -2.81 8.15
CA ILE A 480 -0.80 -3.20 6.76
C ILE A 480 0.70 -3.18 6.49
N VAL A 481 1.22 -4.27 5.94
CA VAL A 481 2.56 -4.35 5.36
C VAL A 481 2.53 -3.61 4.03
N ALA A 482 3.04 -2.38 4.01
CA ALA A 482 2.98 -1.47 2.87
C ALA A 482 4.08 -1.77 1.83
N ASN A 483 4.19 -3.04 1.43
CA ASN A 483 5.28 -3.53 0.58
C ASN A 483 5.19 -2.94 -0.85
N PRO A 484 6.22 -2.19 -1.32
CA PRO A 484 6.20 -1.53 -2.61
C PRO A 484 5.96 -2.48 -3.79
N LYS A 485 6.33 -3.76 -3.64
CA LYS A 485 6.03 -4.82 -4.64
C LYS A 485 4.55 -4.84 -5.03
N TYR A 486 3.65 -4.63 -4.06
CA TYR A 486 2.21 -4.61 -4.29
C TYR A 486 1.67 -3.18 -4.44
N PHE A 487 2.18 -2.25 -3.62
CA PHE A 487 1.68 -0.86 -3.59
C PHE A 487 2.00 -0.04 -4.84
N MET A 488 3.00 -0.45 -5.64
CA MET A 488 3.26 0.14 -6.95
C MET A 488 2.45 -0.52 -8.09
N GLN A 489 1.66 -1.56 -7.80
CA GLN A 489 0.92 -2.35 -8.78
C GLN A 489 -0.59 -2.12 -8.64
N ALA A 490 -1.18 -1.37 -9.57
CA ALA A 490 -2.60 -1.00 -9.54
C ALA A 490 -3.60 -2.17 -9.67
N ASN A 491 -3.13 -3.36 -10.07
CA ASN A 491 -3.90 -4.60 -10.08
C ASN A 491 -3.86 -5.36 -8.74
N ALA A 492 -2.93 -5.02 -7.85
CA ALA A 492 -2.80 -5.60 -6.51
C ALA A 492 -3.32 -4.65 -5.41
N VAL A 493 -2.92 -3.38 -5.48
CA VAL A 493 -3.32 -2.33 -4.54
C VAL A 493 -3.70 -1.06 -5.31
N ARG A 494 -4.85 -0.48 -5.00
CA ARG A 494 -5.27 0.84 -5.50
C ARG A 494 -5.38 1.80 -4.35
N MET A 495 -4.91 3.02 -4.56
CA MET A 495 -4.92 4.05 -3.53
C MET A 495 -5.58 5.32 -4.04
N PHE A 496 -6.36 5.94 -3.17
CA PHE A 496 -6.92 7.27 -3.36
C PHE A 496 -6.59 8.12 -2.16
N VAL A 497 -6.30 9.39 -2.37
CA VAL A 497 -5.84 10.29 -1.30
C VAL A 497 -6.64 11.57 -1.29
N ALA A 498 -6.93 12.06 -0.09
CA ALA A 498 -7.54 13.35 0.14
C ALA A 498 -6.79 14.10 1.24
N SER A 499 -6.72 15.41 1.08
CA SER A 499 -6.26 16.36 2.10
C SER A 499 -7.45 17.13 2.66
N ALA A 500 -7.48 17.35 3.97
CA ALA A 500 -8.46 18.22 4.61
C ALA A 500 -8.17 19.70 4.38
N ASP A 501 -6.92 20.06 4.05
CA ASP A 501 -6.60 21.37 3.49
C ASP A 501 -7.08 21.45 2.02
N PRO A 502 -8.03 22.34 1.69
CA PRO A 502 -8.58 22.46 0.33
C PRO A 502 -7.58 23.02 -0.68
N THR A 503 -6.60 23.81 -0.23
CA THR A 503 -5.58 24.38 -1.11
C THR A 503 -4.64 23.29 -1.58
N PHE A 504 -4.08 22.51 -0.65
CA PHE A 504 -3.21 21.40 -1.01
C PHE A 504 -3.97 20.32 -1.77
N HIS A 505 -5.19 19.97 -1.37
CA HIS A 505 -5.99 18.98 -2.09
C HIS A 505 -6.13 19.35 -3.58
N LYS A 506 -6.52 20.59 -3.86
CA LYS A 506 -6.65 21.10 -5.24
C LYS A 506 -5.31 21.11 -5.98
N ASN A 507 -4.23 21.48 -5.30
CA ASN A 507 -2.92 21.69 -5.92
C ASN A 507 -2.06 20.42 -6.00
N ARG A 508 -2.46 19.32 -5.37
CA ARG A 508 -1.65 18.10 -5.21
C ARG A 508 -1.06 17.57 -6.53
N SER A 509 -1.84 17.53 -7.60
CA SER A 509 -1.37 17.06 -8.91
C SER A 509 -0.27 17.96 -9.50
N MET A 510 -0.40 19.29 -9.35
CA MET A 510 0.65 20.23 -9.76
C MET A 510 1.89 20.12 -8.86
N PHE A 511 1.68 19.99 -7.56
CA PHE A 511 2.76 19.73 -6.60
C PHE A 511 3.57 18.49 -6.97
N GLN A 512 2.92 17.37 -7.29
CA GLN A 512 3.60 16.14 -7.68
C GLN A 512 4.43 16.30 -8.95
N ARG A 513 3.94 17.02 -9.97
CA ARG A 513 4.72 17.32 -11.18
C ARG A 513 5.98 18.14 -10.85
N GLU A 514 5.82 19.24 -10.11
CA GLU A 514 6.95 20.08 -9.71
C GLU A 514 7.92 19.33 -8.78
N LEU A 515 7.43 18.38 -7.98
CA LEU A 515 8.23 17.54 -7.09
C LEU A 515 9.05 16.54 -7.90
N CYS A 516 8.47 15.87 -8.90
CA CYS A 516 9.19 15.01 -9.84
C CYS A 516 10.29 15.80 -10.57
N ASP A 517 9.99 17.02 -11.03
CA ASP A 517 10.98 17.91 -11.66
C ASP A 517 12.09 18.29 -10.68
N ALA A 518 11.75 18.50 -9.41
CA ALA A 518 12.70 18.76 -8.34
C ALA A 518 13.56 17.56 -7.96
N ILE A 519 13.26 16.34 -8.40
CA ILE A 519 14.13 15.16 -8.17
C ILE A 519 14.60 14.53 -9.47
N LYS A 520 14.45 15.24 -10.60
CA LYS A 520 14.79 14.75 -11.93
C LYS A 520 16.26 14.35 -12.11
N GLU A 521 17.16 14.79 -11.22
CA GLU A 521 18.55 14.32 -11.21
C GLU A 521 18.65 12.80 -10.98
N LEU A 522 17.64 12.19 -10.33
CA LEU A 522 17.54 10.73 -10.21
C LEU A 522 17.17 10.03 -11.52
N ALA A 523 16.76 10.78 -12.55
CA ALA A 523 16.48 10.23 -13.88
C ALA A 523 17.74 10.06 -14.73
N GLU A 524 18.86 10.71 -14.37
CA GLU A 524 20.13 10.56 -15.08
C GLU A 524 20.58 9.09 -15.08
N PRO A 525 20.93 8.47 -16.22
CA PRO A 525 21.10 7.02 -16.32
C PRO A 525 21.99 6.39 -15.24
N SER A 526 23.13 7.03 -14.95
CA SER A 526 24.09 6.54 -13.94
C SER A 526 23.59 6.66 -12.50
N LEU A 527 22.78 7.69 -12.19
CA LEU A 527 22.15 7.85 -10.87
C LEU A 527 20.88 7.02 -10.76
N ARG A 528 20.15 6.84 -11.85
CA ARG A 528 18.89 6.09 -11.92
C ARG A 528 19.09 4.63 -11.53
N GLU A 529 20.06 3.95 -12.15
CA GLU A 529 20.37 2.56 -11.84
C GLU A 529 20.85 2.40 -10.39
N ARG A 530 21.72 3.31 -9.92
CA ARG A 530 22.17 3.31 -8.54
C ARG A 530 21.02 3.51 -7.56
N ALA A 531 20.19 4.53 -7.77
CA ALA A 531 19.01 4.85 -6.97
C ALA A 531 18.07 3.65 -6.87
N ALA A 532 17.72 3.06 -8.02
CA ALA A 532 16.89 1.87 -8.07
C ALA A 532 17.56 0.69 -7.34
N THR A 533 18.87 0.49 -7.52
CA THR A 533 19.63 -0.58 -6.86
C THR A 533 19.60 -0.44 -5.35
N GLY A 534 19.68 0.79 -4.82
CA GLY A 534 19.60 1.07 -3.38
C GLY A 534 18.24 0.79 -2.80
N ILE A 535 17.20 1.19 -3.54
CA ILE A 535 15.83 0.89 -3.18
C ILE A 535 15.62 -0.63 -3.05
N TYR A 536 16.16 -1.42 -3.98
CA TYR A 536 16.09 -2.90 -3.96
C TYR A 536 17.15 -3.60 -3.10
N GLY A 537 18.11 -2.87 -2.52
CA GLY A 537 19.15 -3.47 -1.68
C GLY A 537 20.18 -4.32 -2.46
N GLY A 538 20.43 -3.97 -3.73
CA GLY A 538 21.56 -4.52 -4.50
C GLY A 538 21.19 -5.22 -5.81
N THR A 539 20.05 -5.91 -5.90
CA THR A 539 19.65 -6.62 -7.12
C THR A 539 18.35 -6.08 -7.67
N LEU A 540 18.41 -5.51 -8.88
CA LEU A 540 17.24 -5.01 -9.59
C LEU A 540 16.40 -6.16 -10.15
N PRO A 541 15.07 -6.01 -10.20
CA PRO A 541 14.22 -7.02 -10.78
C PRO A 541 14.40 -7.05 -12.30
N SER A 542 14.28 -8.24 -12.90
CA SER A 542 14.54 -8.46 -14.33
C SER A 542 13.63 -7.68 -15.29
N TRP A 543 12.54 -7.10 -14.80
CA TRP A 543 11.63 -6.25 -15.58
C TRP A 543 12.07 -4.79 -15.61
N TRP A 544 12.95 -4.36 -14.71
CA TRP A 544 13.42 -2.98 -14.64
C TRP A 544 14.45 -2.71 -15.72
N THR A 545 14.40 -1.53 -16.34
CA THR A 545 15.43 -1.07 -17.29
C THR A 545 15.86 0.36 -16.97
N ALA A 546 17.07 0.72 -17.40
CA ALA A 546 17.67 2.03 -17.17
C ALA A 546 17.04 3.16 -18.02
N GLU A 547 16.29 2.81 -19.05
CA GLU A 547 15.62 3.78 -19.90
C GLU A 547 14.57 4.57 -19.11
N ASP A 548 14.37 5.83 -19.47
CA ASP A 548 13.27 6.61 -18.93
C ASP A 548 11.97 6.14 -19.56
N GLN A 549 11.26 5.31 -18.82
CA GLN A 549 10.12 4.63 -19.37
C GLN A 549 8.80 5.42 -19.24
N ARG A 550 8.86 6.72 -18.88
CA ARG A 550 7.67 7.58 -18.71
C ARG A 550 6.88 7.80 -20.00
N ASN A 551 7.51 7.64 -21.17
CA ASN A 551 6.89 7.87 -22.49
C ASN A 551 6.18 6.64 -23.08
N HIS A 552 6.27 5.46 -22.45
CA HIS A 552 5.70 4.21 -22.97
C HIS A 552 4.31 3.89 -22.38
N VAL A 553 3.46 4.90 -22.22
CA VAL A 553 2.13 4.75 -21.59
C VAL A 553 1.02 5.08 -22.57
#